data_AF-A0A0R1HJY4-F1
#
_entry.id   AF-A0A0R1HJY4-F1
#
_cell.length_a   1.000
_cell.length_b   1.000
_cell.length_c   1.000
_cell.angle_alpha   90.00
_cell.angle_beta   90.00
_cell.angle_gamma   90.00
#
_symmetry.space_group_name_H-M   'P 1'
#
loop_
_entity.id
_entity.type
_entity.pdbx_description
1 polymer ?
#
loop_
_entity_poly.entity_id
_entity_poly.type
_entity_poly.pdbx_seq_one_letter_code
_entity_poly.pdbx_strand_id
1 'polypeptide(L)' 'MEQTKREKISEILKKLYGVQSENDNDDVYVIVDEFSKVVELVNFMGSIGAHFQFSAVTDENGSVVDYHFIMEDYDAF' A
#
# COMPACT_ATOMS: atom_id res chain seq x y z
N MET A 1 2.63 24.10 10.02
CA MET A 1 1.65 23.47 9.11
C MET A 1 1.25 22.15 9.75
N GLU A 2 -0.05 21.86 9.79
CA GLU A 2 -0.56 20.58 10.28
C GLU A 2 -0.34 19.52 9.20
N GLN A 3 0.18 18.34 9.56
CA GLN A 3 0.33 17.23 8.63
C GLN A 3 -1.05 16.74 8.18
N THR A 4 -1.21 16.60 6.88
CA THR A 4 -2.36 15.97 6.24
C THR A 4 -2.47 14.50 6.67
N LYS A 5 -3.68 13.94 6.63
CA LYS A 5 -3.92 12.51 6.95
C LYS A 5 -3.10 11.60 6.03
N ARG A 6 -2.98 11.98 4.76
CA ARG A 6 -2.08 11.38 3.78
C ARG A 6 -0.68 11.20 4.31
N GLU A 7 -0.03 12.30 4.69
CA GLU A 7 1.37 12.31 5.10
C GLU A 7 1.58 11.34 6.27
N LYS A 8 0.62 11.29 7.20
CA LYS A 8 0.66 10.35 8.34
C LYS A 8 0.55 8.90 7.89
N ILE A 9 -0.38 8.57 6.98
CA ILE A 9 -0.56 7.21 6.47
C ILE A 9 0.67 6.79 5.64
N SER A 10 1.14 7.65 4.74
CA SER A 10 2.37 7.43 3.98
C SER A 10 3.57 7.21 4.89
N GLU A 11 3.71 7.96 5.99
CA GLU A 11 4.78 7.73 6.97
C GLU A 11 4.67 6.37 7.67
N ILE A 12 3.46 5.97 8.08
CA ILE A 12 3.22 4.67 8.70
C ILE A 12 3.58 3.56 7.72
N LEU A 13 3.07 3.63 6.49
CA LEU A 13 3.34 2.65 5.45
C LEU A 13 4.83 2.62 5.07
N LYS A 14 5.51 3.76 5.00
CA LYS A 14 6.97 3.82 4.77
C LYS A 14 7.74 3.14 5.90
N LYS A 15 7.35 3.37 7.15
CA LYS A 15 8.01 2.74 8.32
C LYS A 15 7.80 1.24 8.38
N LEU A 16 6.62 0.75 8.00
CA LEU A 16 6.26 -0.66 8.12
C LEU A 16 6.62 -1.49 6.88
N TYR A 17 6.47 -0.91 5.69
CA TYR A 17 6.49 -1.65 4.42
C TYR A 17 7.40 -1.03 3.35
N GLY A 18 8.00 0.15 3.58
CA GLY A 18 9.01 0.71 2.66
C GLY A 18 8.46 1.20 1.32
N VAL A 19 7.35 1.95 1.33
CA VAL A 19 6.69 2.56 0.14
C VAL A 19 7.69 3.23 -0.81
N GLN A 20 7.66 2.83 -2.10
CA GLN A 20 8.67 3.22 -3.08
C GLN A 20 8.24 4.28 -4.13
N SER A 21 6.97 4.69 -4.24
CA SER A 21 6.65 5.92 -4.97
C SER A 21 5.34 6.57 -4.53
N GLU A 22 5.38 7.90 -4.40
CA GLU A 22 4.21 8.77 -4.47
C GLU A 22 4.21 9.29 -5.90
N ASN A 23 3.24 8.85 -6.72
CA ASN A 23 3.15 9.33 -8.10
C ASN A 23 2.50 10.72 -8.09
N ASP A 24 2.61 11.47 -9.20
CA ASP A 24 1.94 12.77 -9.37
C ASP A 24 0.39 12.68 -9.29
N ASN A 25 -0.17 11.45 -9.31
CA ASN A 25 -1.61 11.16 -9.19
C ASN A 25 -2.09 10.91 -7.75
N ASP A 26 -1.27 11.24 -6.75
CA ASP A 26 -1.60 11.11 -5.33
C ASP A 26 -1.73 9.69 -4.75
N ASP A 27 -1.53 8.65 -5.58
CA ASP A 27 -1.53 7.25 -5.15
C ASP A 27 -0.34 6.90 -4.24
N VAL A 28 -0.57 5.95 -3.32
CA VAL A 28 0.48 5.36 -2.48
C VAL A 28 0.78 3.93 -2.92
N TYR A 29 2.03 3.67 -3.26
CA TYR A 29 2.48 2.37 -3.76
C TYR A 29 3.23 1.53 -2.72
N VAL A 30 2.67 0.37 -2.36
CA VAL A 30 3.29 -0.56 -1.41
C VAL A 30 3.64 -1.87 -2.11
N ILE A 31 4.90 -2.29 -1.98
CA ILE A 31 5.38 -3.60 -2.43
C ILE A 31 5.72 -4.41 -1.18
N VAL A 32 5.23 -5.65 -1.11
CA VAL A 32 5.62 -6.60 -0.08
C VAL A 32 6.00 -7.94 -0.70
N ASP A 33 7.01 -8.58 -0.15
CA ASP A 33 7.59 -9.85 -0.61
C ASP A 33 7.02 -11.08 0.14
N GLU A 34 6.28 -10.84 1.23
CA GLU A 34 5.74 -11.88 2.09
C GLU A 34 4.21 -11.85 2.16
N PHE A 35 3.58 -13.02 2.05
CA PHE A 35 2.11 -13.13 2.13
C PHE A 35 1.55 -12.74 3.51
N SER A 36 2.33 -12.87 4.59
CA SER A 36 1.93 -12.39 5.93
C SER A 36 1.68 -10.87 5.91
N LYS A 37 2.55 -10.11 5.25
CA LYS A 37 2.43 -8.65 5.12
C LYS A 37 1.22 -8.24 4.29
N VAL A 38 0.81 -9.07 3.31
CA VAL A 38 -0.45 -8.87 2.55
C VAL A 38 -1.64 -8.85 3.49
N VAL A 39 -1.75 -9.82 4.40
CA VAL A 39 -2.87 -9.91 5.35
C VAL A 39 -2.89 -8.70 6.29
N GLU A 40 -1.73 -8.29 6.80
CA GLU A 40 -1.61 -7.11 7.65
C GLU A 40 -2.04 -5.83 6.91
N LEU A 41 -1.57 -5.66 5.68
CA LEU A 41 -1.85 -4.46 4.89
C LEU A 41 -3.32 -4.35 4.50
N VAL A 42 -3.95 -5.46 4.09
CA VAL A 42 -5.40 -5.51 3.81
C VAL A 42 -6.21 -5.16 5.06
N ASN A 43 -5.84 -5.69 6.23
CA ASN A 43 -6.51 -5.37 7.49
C ASN A 43 -6.33 -3.88 7.85
N PHE A 44 -5.13 -3.34 7.68
CA PHE A 44 -4.86 -1.93 7.91
C PHE A 44 -5.70 -1.04 6.99
N MET A 45 -5.65 -1.28 5.67
CA MET A 45 -6.42 -0.53 4.68
C MET A 45 -7.93 -0.62 4.93
N GLY A 46 -8.44 -1.81 5.27
CA GLY A 46 -9.84 -1.99 5.64
C GLY A 46 -10.23 -1.25 6.93
N SER A 47 -9.32 -1.15 7.90
CA SER A 47 -9.58 -0.43 9.17
C SER A 47 -9.72 1.08 9.02
N ILE A 48 -9.11 1.64 7.97
CA ILE A 48 -9.19 3.07 7.63
C ILE A 48 -10.16 3.34 6.47
N GLY A 49 -10.82 2.29 5.95
CA GLY A 49 -11.73 2.37 4.81
C GLY A 49 -11.07 2.89 3.53
N ALA A 50 -9.80 2.57 3.31
CA ALA A 50 -9.09 2.98 2.10
C ALA A 50 -9.59 2.21 0.87
N HIS A 51 -9.67 2.90 -0.26
CA HIS A 51 -9.79 2.27 -1.57
C HIS A 51 -8.40 1.86 -2.05
N PHE A 52 -8.24 0.58 -2.40
CA PHE A 52 -6.97 0.07 -2.91
C PHE A 52 -7.14 -1.02 -3.97
N GLN A 53 -6.15 -1.12 -4.84
CA GLN A 53 -5.93 -2.24 -5.75
C GLN A 53 -4.85 -3.16 -5.19
N PHE A 54 -4.97 -4.46 -5.47
CA PHE A 54 -4.03 -5.49 -5.08
C PHE A 54 -3.72 -6.40 -6.27
N SER A 55 -2.44 -6.73 -6.47
CA SER A 55 -2.01 -7.69 -7.48
C SER A 55 -0.82 -8.51 -6.99
N ALA A 56 -0.84 -9.81 -7.26
CA ALA A 56 0.33 -10.67 -7.12
C ALA A 56 1.18 -10.60 -8.40
N VAL A 57 2.47 -10.32 -8.25
CA VAL A 57 3.42 -10.30 -9.35
C VAL A 57 4.10 -11.65 -9.44
N THR A 58 4.12 -12.20 -10.65
CA THR A 58 4.73 -13.50 -10.93
C THR A 58 5.96 -13.35 -11.80
N ASP A 59 6.93 -14.24 -11.62
CA ASP A 59 8.03 -14.42 -12.55
C ASP A 59 7.60 -15.12 -13.85
N GLU A 60 8.55 -15.35 -14.75
CA GLU A 60 8.37 -16.07 -16.02
C GLU A 60 7.91 -17.53 -15.85
N ASN A 61 8.08 -18.10 -14.66
CA ASN A 61 7.69 -19.47 -14.33
C ASN A 61 6.31 -19.53 -13.64
N GLY A 62 5.66 -18.38 -13.43
CA GLY A 62 4.37 -18.27 -12.73
C GLY A 62 4.47 -18.35 -11.21
N SER A 63 5.68 -18.26 -10.65
CA SER A 63 5.88 -18.19 -9.20
C SER A 63 5.67 -16.76 -8.72
N VAL A 64 4.91 -16.58 -7.63
CA VAL A 64 4.72 -15.26 -7.04
C VAL A 64 6.05 -14.79 -6.44
N VAL A 65 6.48 -13.60 -6.85
CA VAL A 65 7.72 -12.97 -6.37
C VAL A 65 7.44 -11.79 -5.46
N ASP A 66 6.38 -11.02 -5.72
CA ASP A 66 6.00 -9.84 -4.95
C ASP A 66 4.49 -9.64 -4.95
N TYR A 67 4.00 -8.80 -4.05
CA TYR A 67 2.63 -8.35 -3.96
C TYR A 67 2.58 -6.83 -3.98
N HIS A 68 1.82 -6.28 -4.92
CA HIS A 68 1.72 -4.86 -5.16
C HIS A 68 0.36 -4.35 -4.68
N PHE A 69 0.39 -3.21 -4.00
CA PHE A 69 -0.79 -2.47 -3.59
C PHE A 69 -0.71 -1.03 -4.07
N ILE A 70 -1.83 -0.55 -4.60
CA ILE A 70 -2.02 0.85 -5.00
C ILE A 70 -3.18 1.38 -4.17
N MET A 71 -2.92 2.33 -3.28
CA MET A 71 -3.99 3.01 -2.54
C MET A 71 -4.37 4.28 -3.31
N GLU A 72 -5.62 4.34 -3.78
CA GLU A 72 -6.11 5.35 -4.74
C GLU A 72 -6.89 6.48 -4.04
N ASP A 73 -7.60 6.17 -2.96
CA ASP A 73 -8.36 7.16 -2.19
C ASP A 73 -8.45 6.74 -0.71
N TYR A 74 -8.22 7.71 0.17
CA TYR A 74 -8.30 7.58 1.63
C TYR A 74 -8.84 8.87 2.28
N ASP A 75 -9.46 9.77 1.50
CA ASP A 75 -10.12 11.00 2.01
C ASP A 75 -11.48 10.71 2.67
N ALA A 76 -11.92 9.45 2.66
CA ALA A 76 -13.27 9.06 3.06
C ALA A 76 -13.52 8.94 4.57
N PHE A 77 -12.77 9.60 5.47
CA PHE A 77 -13.14 9.80 6.89
C PHE A 77 -12.44 11.01 7.50
#